data_AF-A0A2P0QM54-F1
#
_entry.id   AF-A0A2P0QM54-F1
#
_cell.length_a   1.000
_cell.length_b   1.000
_cell.length_c   1.000
_cell.angle_alpha   90.00
_cell.angle_beta   90.00
_cell.angle_gamma   90.00
#
_symmetry.space_group_name_H-M   'P 1'
#
loop_
_entity.id
_entity.type
_entity.pdbx_description
1 polymer ?
#
loop_
_entity_poly.entity_id
_entity_poly.type
_entity_poly.pdbx_seq_one_letter_code
_entity_poly.pdbx_strand_id
1 'polypeptide(L)'
;DKEIVQIERHKIAILHHGNVRSHVVHKIRFILQACDVKAVVVSQAPIDYEDLAKEGVKTAFVMPPANQIRTKGTVMAIVSGVTRGQTPTREKMAEVISSVMRILKKKEIME
;
A
#
# COMPACT_ATOMS: atom_id res chain seq x y z
N ASP A 1 1.97 -15.19 13.13
CA ASP A 1 0.59 -15.65 12.86
C ASP A 1 -0.50 -14.74 13.41
N LYS A 2 -0.57 -14.45 14.71
CA LYS A 2 -1.65 -13.59 15.26
C LYS A 2 -1.77 -12.22 14.58
N GLU A 3 -0.65 -11.56 14.27
CA GLU A 3 -0.63 -10.24 13.63
C GLU A 3 -1.11 -10.27 12.17
N ILE A 4 -0.72 -11.30 11.40
CA ILE A 4 -1.18 -11.50 10.02
C ILE A 4 -2.70 -11.64 9.99
N VAL A 5 -3.24 -12.50 10.86
CA VAL A 5 -4.70 -12.70 10.96
C VAL A 5 -5.43 -11.42 11.36
N GLN A 6 -4.83 -10.58 12.21
CA GLN A 6 -5.42 -9.28 12.54
C GLN A 6 -5.45 -8.33 11.34
N ILE A 7 -4.37 -8.27 10.56
CA ILE A 7 -4.30 -7.43 9.36
C ILE A 7 -5.32 -7.90 8.32
N GLU A 8 -5.38 -9.20 8.03
CA GLU A 8 -6.26 -9.78 6.99
C GLU A 8 -7.77 -9.68 7.32
N ARG A 9 -8.14 -9.45 8.58
CA ARG A 9 -9.54 -9.15 8.96
C ARG A 9 -10.05 -7.81 8.42
N HIS A 10 -9.14 -6.91 8.06
CA HIS A 10 -9.49 -5.58 7.57
C HIS A 10 -9.64 -5.57 6.05
N LYS A 11 -10.58 -4.77 5.54
CA LYS A 11 -10.79 -4.62 4.10
C LYS A 11 -9.60 -3.95 3.40
N ILE A 12 -8.94 -3.02 4.10
CA ILE A 12 -7.82 -2.21 3.60
C ILE A 12 -6.83 -1.96 4.75
N ALA A 13 -5.53 -2.10 4.46
CA ALA A 13 -4.46 -1.70 5.36
C ALA A 13 -3.83 -0.37 4.90
N ILE A 14 -3.54 0.54 5.84
CA ILE A 14 -2.75 1.74 5.57
C ILE A 14 -1.32 1.48 6.04
N LEU A 15 -0.37 1.45 5.10
CA LEU A 15 1.04 1.17 5.38
C LEU A 15 1.83 2.47 5.38
N HIS A 16 2.06 3.03 6.58
CA HIS A 16 2.79 4.30 6.70
C HIS A 16 4.29 4.10 6.92
N HIS A 17 5.11 4.58 5.97
CA HIS A 17 6.55 4.45 5.99
C HIS A 17 7.28 5.82 5.97
N GLY A 18 8.60 5.78 6.15
CA GLY A 18 9.46 6.96 6.28
C GLY A 18 10.07 7.44 4.97
N ASN A 19 11.29 7.99 5.05
CA ASN A 19 11.91 8.72 3.93
C ASN A 19 12.96 7.93 3.12
N VAL A 20 13.26 6.68 3.48
CA VAL A 20 14.26 5.88 2.75
C VAL A 20 13.55 4.99 1.73
N ARG A 21 13.60 5.34 0.44
CA ARG A 21 12.85 4.69 -0.66
C ARG A 21 13.01 3.17 -0.65
N SER A 22 14.24 2.66 -0.61
CA SER A 22 14.50 1.20 -0.55
C SER A 22 13.86 0.54 0.68
N HIS A 23 13.91 1.19 1.85
CA HIS A 23 13.26 0.66 3.05
C HIS A 23 11.73 0.65 2.93
N VAL A 24 11.14 1.67 2.29
CA VAL A 24 9.69 1.72 2.06
C VAL A 24 9.28 0.51 1.21
N VAL A 25 9.92 0.33 0.05
CA VAL A 25 9.58 -0.73 -0.89
C VAL A 25 9.78 -2.12 -0.27
N HIS A 26 10.94 -2.36 0.36
CA HIS A 26 11.20 -3.67 0.98
C HIS A 26 10.27 -3.99 2.15
N LYS A 27 9.88 -3.00 2.96
CA LYS A 27 8.92 -3.22 4.06
C LYS A 27 7.52 -3.51 3.56
N ILE A 28 7.07 -2.83 2.51
CA ILE A 28 5.78 -3.12 1.87
C ILE A 28 5.76 -4.55 1.34
N ARG A 29 6.80 -4.95 0.60
CA ARG A 29 6.95 -6.31 0.11
C ARG A 29 6.90 -7.33 1.25
N PHE A 30 7.67 -7.10 2.32
CA PHE A 30 7.71 -7.99 3.47
C PHE A 30 6.33 -8.20 4.12
N ILE A 31 5.57 -7.13 4.34
CA ILE A 31 4.24 -7.20 4.94
C ILE A 31 3.25 -7.92 4.01
N LEU A 32 3.21 -7.55 2.73
CA LEU A 32 2.26 -8.11 1.76
C LEU A 32 2.64 -9.50 1.24
N GLN A 33 3.88 -9.94 1.44
CA GLN A 33 4.28 -11.33 1.26
C GLN A 33 3.61 -12.23 2.30
N ALA A 34 3.44 -11.74 3.52
CA ALA A 34 2.79 -12.46 4.59
C ALA A 34 1.25 -12.36 4.52
N CYS A 35 0.73 -11.16 4.25
CA CYS A 35 -0.70 -10.83 4.37
C CYS A 35 -1.38 -10.61 3.02
N ASP A 36 -2.52 -11.28 2.78
CA ASP A 36 -3.40 -11.00 1.64
C ASP A 36 -4.41 -9.89 1.96
N VAL A 37 -3.98 -8.64 1.74
CA VAL A 37 -4.80 -7.46 1.99
C VAL A 37 -4.58 -6.39 0.91
N LYS A 38 -5.62 -5.60 0.63
CA LYS A 38 -5.49 -4.38 -0.18
C LYS A 38 -4.81 -3.30 0.65
N ALA A 39 -3.78 -2.66 0.11
CA ALA A 39 -3.00 -1.65 0.84
C ALA A 39 -3.06 -0.26 0.20
N VAL A 40 -3.15 0.76 1.04
CA VAL A 40 -2.82 2.15 0.70
C VAL A 40 -1.47 2.45 1.34
N VAL A 41 -0.47 2.76 0.53
CA VAL A 41 0.86 3.12 1.01
C VAL A 41 0.91 4.62 1.26
N VAL A 42 1.37 5.01 2.44
CA VAL A 42 1.60 6.41 2.81
C VAL A 42 3.07 6.56 3.15
N SER A 43 3.79 7.48 2.52
CA SER A 43 5.23 7.62 2.77
C SER A 43 5.70 9.07 2.71
N GLN A 44 6.80 9.36 3.40
CA GLN A 44 7.51 10.61 3.19
C GLN A 44 8.29 10.54 1.87
N ALA A 45 8.99 9.42 1.62
CA ALA A 45 9.73 9.22 0.38
C ALA A 45 8.77 9.19 -0.83
N PRO A 46 9.13 9.85 -1.93
CA PRO A 46 8.42 9.67 -3.20
C PRO A 46 8.72 8.25 -3.72
N ILE A 47 7.66 7.48 -3.95
CA ILE A 47 7.70 6.17 -4.61
C ILE A 47 6.57 6.10 -5.64
N ASP A 48 6.69 5.19 -6.60
CA ASP A 48 5.68 4.89 -7.60
C ASP A 48 5.35 3.39 -7.69
N TYR A 49 4.48 3.02 -8.62
CA TYR A 49 4.07 1.63 -8.82
C TYR A 49 5.16 0.76 -9.46
N GLU A 50 6.06 1.35 -10.24
CA GLU A 50 7.15 0.61 -10.89
C GLU A 50 8.21 0.19 -9.89
N ASP A 51 8.52 1.03 -8.91
CA ASP A 51 9.39 0.67 -7.78
C ASP A 51 8.92 -0.60 -7.08
N LEU A 52 7.62 -0.67 -6.82
CA LEU A 52 6.98 -1.78 -6.11
C LEU A 52 6.93 -3.02 -7.01
N ALA A 53 6.58 -2.84 -8.28
CA ALA A 53 6.46 -3.93 -9.23
C ALA A 53 7.81 -4.61 -9.50
N LYS A 54 8.91 -3.83 -9.61
CA LYS A 54 10.29 -4.35 -9.74
C LYS A 54 10.69 -5.25 -8.57
N GLU A 55 10.13 -5.00 -7.38
CA GLU A 55 10.38 -5.80 -6.17
C GLU A 55 9.37 -6.96 -5.99
N GLY A 56 8.51 -7.21 -6.98
CA GLY A 56 7.54 -8.31 -6.97
C GLY A 56 6.26 -8.01 -6.19
N VAL A 57 5.99 -6.73 -5.89
CA VAL A 57 4.76 -6.31 -5.21
C VAL A 57 3.64 -6.16 -6.22
N LYS A 58 2.50 -6.83 -6.01
CA LYS A 58 1.31 -6.62 -6.84
C LYS A 58 0.80 -5.21 -6.65
N THR A 59 0.49 -4.52 -7.74
CA THR A 59 -0.08 -3.17 -7.68
C THR A 59 -1.28 -3.01 -8.60
N ALA A 60 -2.08 -1.96 -8.36
CA ALA A 60 -3.27 -1.68 -9.16
C ALA A 60 -3.00 -1.23 -10.60
N PHE A 61 -1.79 -0.72 -10.91
CA PHE A 61 -1.49 -0.14 -12.22
C PHE A 61 -0.30 -0.81 -12.93
N VAL A 62 0.67 -1.33 -12.18
CA VAL A 62 1.85 -2.01 -12.74
C VAL A 62 1.99 -3.37 -12.06
N MET A 63 1.69 -4.44 -12.79
CA MET A 63 1.81 -5.80 -12.28
C MET A 63 3.23 -6.32 -12.53
N PRO A 64 3.91 -6.95 -11.55
CA PRO A 64 5.13 -7.70 -11.81
C PRO A 64 4.88 -8.84 -12.82
N PRO A 65 5.92 -9.29 -13.53
CA PRO A 65 5.86 -10.56 -14.27
C PRO A 65 5.40 -11.70 -13.36
N ALA A 66 4.60 -12.63 -13.88
CA ALA A 66 3.98 -13.69 -13.06
C ALA A 66 4.99 -14.53 -12.25
N ASN A 67 6.17 -14.79 -12.82
CA ASN A 67 7.26 -15.51 -12.16
C ASN A 67 8.05 -14.68 -11.13
N GLN A 68 7.77 -13.39 -11.03
CA GLN A 68 8.43 -12.45 -10.12
C GLN A 68 7.49 -11.91 -9.03
N ILE A 69 6.22 -12.34 -9.00
CA ILE A 69 5.29 -11.94 -7.94
C ILE A 69 5.75 -12.56 -6.61
N ARG A 70 5.94 -11.71 -5.60
CA ARG A 70 6.40 -12.08 -4.25
C ARG A 70 5.38 -11.78 -3.16
N THR A 71 4.21 -11.25 -3.52
CA THR A 71 3.21 -10.75 -2.56
C THR A 71 1.85 -11.41 -2.75
N LYS A 72 1.18 -11.68 -1.63
CA LYS A 72 -0.22 -12.11 -1.59
C LYS A 72 -1.14 -10.89 -1.66
N GLY A 73 -0.86 -9.87 -0.87
CA GLY A 73 -1.59 -8.60 -0.89
C GLY A 73 -1.29 -7.74 -2.12
N THR A 74 -2.00 -6.63 -2.26
CA THR A 74 -1.91 -5.73 -3.43
C THR A 74 -1.90 -4.27 -3.00
N VAL A 75 -0.95 -3.48 -3.52
CA VAL A 75 -0.95 -2.02 -3.34
C VAL A 75 -1.94 -1.37 -4.31
N MET A 76 -2.95 -0.72 -3.75
CA MET A 76 -4.05 -0.10 -4.50
C MET A 76 -3.87 1.40 -4.71
N ALA A 77 -3.16 2.08 -3.80
CA ALA A 77 -2.90 3.52 -3.87
C ALA A 77 -1.59 3.86 -3.15
N ILE A 78 -0.96 4.97 -3.56
CA ILE A 78 0.26 5.51 -2.97
C ILE A 78 0.03 6.99 -2.72
N VAL A 79 0.30 7.45 -1.50
CA VAL A 79 0.27 8.86 -1.11
C VAL A 79 1.63 9.23 -0.52
N SER A 80 2.47 9.88 -1.32
CA SER A 80 3.81 10.32 -0.92
C SER A 80 3.80 11.74 -0.33
N GLY A 81 4.86 12.11 0.40
CA GLY A 81 5.04 13.42 1.04
C GLY A 81 4.38 13.55 2.42
N VAL A 82 4.05 12.44 3.08
CA VAL A 82 3.48 12.45 4.44
C VAL A 82 4.55 12.08 5.46
N THR A 83 4.89 13.03 6.33
CA THR A 83 5.92 12.86 7.36
C THR A 83 5.32 12.34 8.67
N ARG A 84 5.97 11.34 9.27
CA ARG A 84 5.54 10.75 10.55
C ARG A 84 5.74 11.73 11.69
N GLY A 85 4.78 11.77 12.63
CA GLY A 85 4.84 12.64 13.80
C GLY A 85 4.62 14.13 13.49
N GLN A 86 4.19 14.47 12.27
CA GLN A 86 3.86 15.82 11.84
C GLN A 86 2.41 15.87 11.36
N THR A 87 1.75 17.01 11.53
CA THR A 87 0.40 17.21 11.00
C THR A 87 0.47 17.30 9.47
N PRO A 88 -0.17 16.37 8.74
CA PRO A 88 -0.23 16.44 7.28
C PRO A 88 -1.06 17.63 6.80
N THR A 89 -0.82 18.07 5.56
CA THR A 89 -1.67 19.08 4.92
C THR A 89 -3.08 18.55 4.70
N ARG A 90 -4.06 19.45 4.57
CA ARG A 90 -5.45 19.08 4.25
C ARG A 90 -5.55 18.29 2.95
N GLU A 91 -4.76 18.67 1.95
CA GLU A 91 -4.68 18.00 0.65
C GLU A 91 -4.22 16.54 0.81
N LYS A 92 -3.15 16.30 1.58
CA LYS A 92 -2.65 14.93 1.80
C LYS A 92 -3.61 14.08 2.60
N MET A 93 -4.29 14.65 3.59
CA MET A 93 -5.36 13.97 4.31
C MET A 93 -6.51 13.58 3.37
N ALA A 94 -6.96 14.51 2.52
CA ALA A 94 -8.01 14.24 1.53
C ALA A 94 -7.59 13.17 0.51
N GLU A 95 -6.31 13.15 0.10
CA GLU A 95 -5.75 12.15 -0.82
C GLU A 95 -5.80 10.73 -0.20
N VAL A 96 -5.45 10.58 1.08
CA VAL A 96 -5.56 9.31 1.80
C VAL A 96 -7.02 8.87 1.92
N ILE A 97 -7.91 9.77 2.36
CA ILE A 97 -9.34 9.46 2.53
C ILE A 97 -9.97 9.05 1.20
N SER A 98 -9.76 9.83 0.14
CA SER A 98 -10.31 9.53 -1.18
C SER A 98 -9.77 8.22 -1.75
N SER A 99 -8.48 7.91 -1.52
CA SER A 99 -7.89 6.63 -1.91
C SER A 99 -8.58 5.45 -1.22
N VAL A 100 -8.76 5.52 0.09
CA VAL A 100 -9.45 4.47 0.87
C VAL A 100 -10.91 4.32 0.41
N MET A 101 -11.65 5.43 0.32
CA MET A 101 -13.06 5.42 -0.06
C MET A 101 -13.29 4.88 -1.48
N ARG A 102 -12.41 5.21 -2.43
CA ARG A 102 -12.46 4.68 -3.79
C ARG A 102 -12.31 3.16 -3.82
N ILE A 103 -11.40 2.62 -3.01
CA ILE A 103 -11.16 1.17 -2.93
C ILE A 103 -12.36 0.46 -2.28
N LEU A 104 -12.97 1.05 -1.25
CA LEU A 104 -14.18 0.52 -0.61
C LEU A 104 -15.38 0.51 -1.57
N LYS A 105 -15.67 1.64 -2.23
CA LYS A 105 -16.78 1.73 -3.20
C LYS A 105 -16.63 0.78 -4.38
N LYS A 106 -15.41 0.65 -4.93
CA LYS A 106 -15.15 -0.28 -6.04
C LYS A 106 -15.45 -1.73 -5.64
N LYS A 107 -15.27 -2.08 -4.37
CA LYS A 107 -15.64 -3.41 -3.87
C LYS A 107 -17.15 -3.61 -3.84
N GLU A 108 -17.91 -2.63 -3.34
CA GLU A 108 -19.39 -2.70 -3.23
C GLU A 108 -20.09 -2.82 -4.59
N ILE A 109 -19.49 -2.30 -5.67
CA ILE A 109 -20.05 -2.41 -7.03
C ILE A 109 -19.75 -3.79 -7.67
N MET A 110 -18.75 -4.51 -7.16
CA MET A 110 -18.30 -5.79 -7.71
C MET A 110 -18.81 -7.01 -6.92
N GLU A 111 -19.47 -6.80 -5.78
CA GLU A 111 -20.15 -7.81 -4.95
C GLU A 111 -21.67 -7.73 -5.19
#